data_AF-A0A7W2U5S3-F1
#
_entry.id   AF-A0A7W2U5S3-F1
#
_cell.length_a   1.000
_cell.length_b   1.000
_cell.length_c   1.000
_cell.angle_alpha   90.00
_cell.angle_beta   90.00
_cell.angle_gamma   90.00
#
_symmetry.space_group_name_H-M   'P 1'
#
loop_
_entity.id
_entity.type
_entity.pdbx_description
1 polymer ?
#
loop_
_entity_poly.entity_id
_entity_poly.type
_entity_poly.pdbx_seq_one_letter_code
_entity_poly.pdbx_strand_id
1 'polypeptide(L)'
;MSSSAINTKCWICAERATFIEIDHANRKYYQCSAPDCGDFAISWRAEESKSDSHTFKEHLKSLANKHRGSDKVPLVTIGSDQNVKIEVINKTAL
;
A
#
# COMPACT_ATOMS: atom_id res chain seq x y z
N MET A 1 6.05 -20.96 -0.73
CA MET A 1 7.09 -19.93 -0.92
C MET A 1 6.99 -19.00 0.27
N SER A 2 8.06 -18.87 1.07
CA SER A 2 8.05 -17.96 2.22
C SER A 2 8.15 -16.53 1.70
N SER A 3 7.09 -15.73 1.85
CA SER A 3 7.14 -14.30 1.57
C SER A 3 8.03 -13.64 2.63
N SER A 4 9.28 -13.33 2.27
CA SER A 4 10.20 -12.62 3.14
C SER A 4 9.86 -11.14 3.17
N ALA A 5 9.79 -10.55 4.36
CA ALA A 5 9.68 -9.10 4.49
C ALA A 5 10.98 -8.43 4.02
N ILE A 6 10.86 -7.43 3.16
CA ILE A 6 11.97 -6.67 2.59
C ILE A 6 11.97 -5.27 3.21
N ASN A 7 13.10 -4.86 3.80
CA ASN A 7 13.30 -3.51 4.30
C ASN A 7 13.36 -2.50 3.14
N THR A 8 12.60 -1.42 3.24
CA THR A 8 12.46 -0.42 2.19
C THR A 8 12.08 0.95 2.75
N LYS A 9 11.72 1.88 1.86
CA LYS A 9 11.00 3.11 2.17
C LYS A 9 9.52 2.98 1.83
N CYS A 10 8.67 3.58 2.64
CA CYS A 10 7.24 3.69 2.41
C CYS A 10 7.00 4.46 1.11
N TRP A 11 6.21 3.90 0.20
CA TRP A 11 5.86 4.55 -1.06
C TRP A 11 5.10 5.89 -0.87
N ILE A 12 4.36 6.01 0.24
CA ILE A 12 3.54 7.19 0.57
C ILE A 12 4.40 8.33 1.11
N CYS A 13 5.16 8.07 2.19
CA CYS A 13 5.83 9.12 2.98
C CYS A 13 7.36 9.04 2.97
N ALA A 14 7.96 8.09 2.24
CA ALA A 14 9.39 7.85 2.16
C ALA A 14 10.11 7.47 3.48
N GLU A 15 9.37 7.37 4.59
CA GLU A 15 9.86 6.85 5.87
C GLU A 15 10.16 5.36 5.82
N ARG A 16 10.81 4.81 6.85
CA ARG A 16 11.13 3.39 6.92
C ARG A 16 9.86 2.52 6.83
N ALA A 17 9.93 1.46 6.04
CA ALA A 17 8.87 0.47 5.92
C ALA A 17 9.46 -0.91 5.65
N THR A 18 8.65 -1.94 5.86
CA THR A 18 8.87 -3.27 5.28
C THR A 18 7.77 -3.54 4.27
N PHE A 19 8.09 -4.21 3.17
CA PHE A 19 7.05 -4.77 2.31
C PHE A 19 7.13 -6.28 2.21
N ILE A 20 5.97 -6.91 2.01
CA ILE A 20 5.79 -8.35 1.82
C ILE A 20 5.10 -8.55 0.47
N GLU A 21 5.66 -9.41 -0.38
CA GLU A 21 4.99 -9.83 -1.61
C GLU A 21 3.90 -10.87 -1.28
N ILE A 22 2.69 -10.65 -1.79
CA ILE A 22 1.52 -11.42 -1.34
C ILE A 22 1.03 -12.43 -2.38
N ASP A 23 0.98 -12.04 -3.67
CA ASP A 23 0.38 -12.86 -4.74
C ASP A 23 1.25 -12.92 -6.00
N HIS A 24 2.34 -13.70 -5.94
CA HIS A 24 3.25 -13.91 -7.08
C HIS A 24 3.70 -12.60 -7.75
N ALA A 25 4.07 -11.62 -6.93
CA ALA A 25 4.54 -10.29 -7.35
C ALA A 25 3.47 -9.34 -7.94
N ASN A 26 2.17 -9.62 -7.81
CA ASN A 26 1.13 -8.67 -8.26
C ASN A 26 0.85 -7.56 -7.26
N ARG A 27 0.95 -7.82 -5.96
CA ARG A 27 0.69 -6.89 -4.86
C ARG A 27 1.79 -6.97 -3.80
N LYS A 28 2.14 -5.82 -3.27
CA LYS A 28 3.03 -5.63 -2.12
C LYS A 28 2.22 -5.08 -0.96
N TYR A 29 2.36 -5.67 0.21
CA TYR A 29 1.86 -5.13 1.46
C TYR A 29 2.96 -4.36 2.17
N TYR A 30 2.79 -3.05 2.32
CA TYR A 30 3.68 -2.17 3.04
C TYR A 30 3.22 -2.00 4.49
N GLN A 31 4.18 -2.19 5.41
CA GLN A 31 4.05 -1.87 6.82
C GLN A 31 4.94 -0.67 7.13
N CYS A 32 4.32 0.49 7.35
CA CYS A 32 5.06 1.73 7.56
C CYS A 32 5.36 1.95 9.03
N SER A 33 6.60 2.33 9.38
CA SER A 33 6.94 2.62 10.77
C SER A 33 6.51 4.01 11.23
N ALA A 34 6.22 4.93 10.30
CA ALA A 34 5.88 6.32 10.63
C ALA A 34 4.54 6.39 11.38
N PRO A 35 4.45 7.14 12.51
CA PRO A 35 3.26 7.16 13.38
C PRO A 35 2.04 7.82 12.74
N ASP A 36 2.26 8.73 11.80
CA ASP A 36 1.23 9.49 11.05
C ASP A 36 0.89 8.84 9.70
N CYS A 37 1.50 7.70 9.38
CA CYS A 37 1.18 6.87 8.24
C CYS A 37 0.52 5.56 8.73
N GLY A 38 0.20 4.67 7.80
CA GLY A 38 -0.32 3.36 8.12
C GLY A 38 0.09 2.31 7.11
N ASP A 39 -0.43 1.11 7.34
CA ASP A 39 -0.21 -0.03 6.47
C ASP A 39 -1.11 0.07 5.25
N PHE A 40 -0.63 -0.39 4.10
CA PHE A 40 -1.39 -0.41 2.85
C PHE A 40 -0.87 -1.49 1.93
N ALA A 41 -1.68 -1.90 0.97
CA ALA A 41 -1.26 -2.75 -0.13
C ALA A 41 -1.29 -1.97 -1.44
N ILE A 42 -0.39 -2.30 -2.37
CA ILE A 42 -0.33 -1.68 -3.68
C ILE A 42 -0.01 -2.74 -4.72
N SER A 43 -0.75 -2.72 -5.83
CA SER A 43 -0.41 -3.54 -6.99
C SER A 43 0.86 -3.04 -7.66
N TRP A 44 1.66 -3.93 -8.23
CA TRP A 44 2.86 -3.59 -8.99
C TRP A 44 2.59 -2.52 -10.06
N ARG A 45 1.50 -2.72 -10.82
CA ARG A 45 1.07 -1.75 -11.85
C ARG A 45 0.79 -0.37 -11.26
N ALA A 46 0.08 -0.30 -10.14
CA ALA A 46 -0.21 0.97 -9.48
C ALA A 46 1.05 1.67 -8.99
N GLU A 47 1.99 0.92 -8.41
CA GLU A 47 3.28 1.43 -7.98
C GLU A 47 4.10 1.97 -9.18
N GLU A 48 4.09 1.27 -10.31
CA GLU A 48 4.78 1.68 -11.55
C GLU A 48 4.14 2.84 -12.29
N SER A 49 2.83 3.07 -12.13
CA SER A 49 2.12 4.14 -12.85
C SER A 49 2.61 5.55 -12.52
N LYS A 50 3.53 5.70 -11.57
CA LYS A 50 4.09 6.98 -11.12
C LYS A 50 2.99 8.00 -10.83
N SER A 51 1.86 7.56 -10.29
CA SER A 51 0.84 8.44 -9.72
C SER A 51 1.42 9.08 -8.45
N ASP A 52 2.40 9.96 -8.64
CA ASP A 52 3.09 10.75 -7.63
C ASP A 52 2.29 12.01 -7.26
N SER A 53 0.99 12.02 -7.57
CA SER A 53 0.12 13.11 -7.13
C SER A 53 0.18 13.20 -5.61
N HIS A 54 0.71 14.32 -5.13
CA HIS A 54 0.83 14.58 -3.70
C HIS A 54 -0.53 14.43 -3.00
N THR A 55 -1.60 14.93 -3.62
CA THR A 55 -2.98 14.80 -3.13
C THR A 55 -3.42 13.34 -2.99
N PHE A 56 -3.02 12.48 -3.94
CA PHE A 56 -3.33 11.05 -3.87
C PHE A 56 -2.61 10.38 -2.70
N LYS A 57 -1.31 10.66 -2.53
CA LYS A 57 -0.52 10.11 -1.42
C LYS A 57 -1.03 10.59 -0.07
N GLU A 58 -1.44 11.86 0.06
CA GLU A 58 -2.06 12.38 1.29
C GLU A 58 -3.41 11.70 1.59
N HIS A 59 -4.25 11.50 0.58
CA HIS A 59 -5.51 10.77 0.76
C HIS A 59 -5.28 9.33 1.21
N LEU A 60 -4.35 8.63 0.56
CA LEU A 60 -3.97 7.26 0.92
C LEU A 60 -3.35 7.21 2.32
N LYS A 61 -2.49 8.16 2.68
CA LYS A 61 -1.89 8.30 4.02
C LYS A 61 -2.98 8.41 5.09
N SER A 62 -3.96 9.29 4.86
CA SER A 62 -5.08 9.49 5.76
C SER A 62 -5.90 8.21 5.96
N LEU A 63 -6.22 7.50 4.87
CA LEU A 63 -6.93 6.22 4.92
C LEU A 63 -6.13 5.13 5.62
N ALA A 64 -4.84 5.00 5.30
CA ALA A 64 -3.96 4.01 5.91
C ALA A 64 -3.83 4.25 7.42
N ASN A 65 -3.64 5.50 7.84
CA ASN A 65 -3.56 5.86 9.25
C ASN A 65 -4.89 5.60 9.97
N LYS A 66 -6.04 5.91 9.35
CA LYS A 66 -7.38 5.60 9.90
C LYS A 66 -7.57 4.12 10.19
N HIS A 67 -6.97 3.24 9.40
CA HIS A 67 -7.07 1.79 9.53
C HIS A 67 -5.87 1.14 10.25
N ARG A 68 -4.96 1.95 10.82
CA ARG A 68 -3.80 1.45 11.56
C ARG A 68 -4.24 0.58 12.73
N GLY A 69 -3.60 -0.58 12.88
CA GLY A 69 -3.92 -1.55 13.93
C GLY A 69 -5.24 -2.30 13.73
N SER A 70 -5.99 -2.02 12.66
CA SER A 70 -7.20 -2.78 12.30
C SER A 70 -6.87 -4.01 11.46
N ASP A 71 -7.90 -4.83 11.23
CA ASP A 71 -7.90 -5.95 10.29
C ASP A 71 -8.07 -5.50 8.83
N LYS A 72 -8.17 -4.19 8.57
CA LYS A 72 -8.36 -3.62 7.24
C LYS A 72 -7.16 -2.82 6.78
N VAL A 73 -6.96 -2.77 5.47
CA VAL A 73 -5.92 -1.95 4.83
C VAL A 73 -6.44 -1.37 3.52
N PRO A 74 -6.01 -0.16 3.14
CA PRO A 74 -6.20 0.32 1.79
C PRO A 74 -5.40 -0.54 0.81
N LEU A 75 -6.02 -0.94 -0.30
CA LEU A 75 -5.41 -1.56 -1.46
C LEU A 75 -5.47 -0.57 -2.62
N VAL A 76 -4.31 -0.32 -3.21
CA VAL A 76 -4.16 0.53 -4.39
C VAL A 76 -4.02 -0.33 -5.65
N THR A 77 -4.93 -0.16 -6.60
CA THR A 77 -4.96 -0.90 -7.88
C THR A 77 -5.06 0.04 -9.08
N ILE A 78 -4.82 -0.48 -10.28
CA ILE A 78 -5.18 0.19 -11.54
C ILE A 78 -6.40 -0.50 -12.11
N GLY A 79 -7.47 0.25 -12.33
CA GLY A 79 -8.67 -0.23 -12.99
C GLY A 79 -8.45 -0.49 -14.48
N SER A 80 -9.40 -1.18 -15.13
CA SER A 80 -9.39 -1.40 -16.59
C SER A 80 -9.36 -0.10 -17.40
N ASP A 81 -9.81 1.01 -16.80
CA ASP A 81 -9.79 2.37 -17.32
C ASP A 81 -8.44 3.09 -17.13
N GLN A 82 -7.39 2.38 -16.72
CA GLN A 82 -6.05 2.91 -16.43
C GLN A 82 -5.99 3.93 -15.28
N ASN A 83 -7.09 4.11 -14.55
CA ASN A 83 -7.15 4.98 -13.39
C ASN A 83 -6.72 4.24 -12.12
N VAL A 84 -5.97 4.93 -11.26
CA VAL A 84 -5.60 4.43 -9.94
C VAL A 84 -6.83 4.47 -9.03
N LYS A 85 -7.10 3.37 -8.34
CA LYS A 85 -8.22 3.20 -7.40
C LYS A 85 -7.69 2.82 -6.02
N ILE A 86 -8.42 3.24 -4.98
CA ILE A 86 -8.17 2.84 -3.60
C ILE A 86 -9.43 2.14 -3.10
N GLU A 87 -9.25 0.93 -2.60
CA GLU A 87 -10.31 0.14 -1.96
C GLU A 87 -9.85 -0.22 -0.55
N VAL A 88 -10.76 -0.38 0.42
CA VAL A 88 -10.40 -0.86 1.76
C VAL A 88 -10.81 -2.33 1.86
N ILE A 89 -9.83 -3.20 2.09
CA ILE A 89 -10.03 -4.65 2.14
C ILE A 89 -9.62 -5.20 3.51
N ASN A 90 -10.07 -6.42 3.82
CA ASN A 90 -9.57 -7.15 4.98
C ASN A 90 -8.16 -7.69 4.70
N LYS A 91 -7.28 -7.70 5.70
CA LYS A 91 -5.93 -8.25 5.63
C LYS A 91 -5.92 -9.74 5.26
N THR A 92 -7.00 -10.46 5.51
CA THR A 92 -7.17 -11.86 5.10
C THR A 92 -7.43 -12.04 3.61
N ALA A 93 -7.76 -10.97 2.89
CA ALA A 93 -7.95 -10.95 1.44
C ALA A 93 -6.71 -10.44 0.69
N LEU A 94 -5.63 -10.15 1.42
CA LEU A 94 -4.33 -9.85 0.85
C LEU A 94 -3.73 -11.12 0.23
#